data_AF-A0A5B7BX47-F1
#
_entry.id   AF-A0A5B7BX47-F1
#
_cell.length_a   1.000
_cell.length_b   1.000
_cell.length_c   1.000
_cell.angle_alpha   90.00
_cell.angle_beta   90.00
_cell.angle_gamma   90.00
#
_symmetry.space_group_name_H-M   'P 1'
#
loop_
_entity.id
_entity.type
_entity.pdbx_description
1 polymer ?
#
loop_
_entity_poly.entity_id
_entity_poly.type
_entity_poly.pdbx_seq_one_letter_code
_entity_poly.pdbx_strand_id
1 'polypeptide(L)'
;RELSSYLSKEGDDWVPLPQDYLHALDVVLRESPMEKCISVGRSLYSSSMGGTKEIGGGAVGLRGFFQSLRPTQQGLALNVDFSVTAFHESVGVIPYLQKRLEFLRDLSQRKTRGLTGKEKKEVEKALKNIRVFVCHRETVQRYRVYSLTEEATDNLWFRDRDGKNLRLVNYFKDHYNYDIQF
;
A
#
# COMPACT_ATOMS: atom_id res chain seq x y z
N ARG A 1 26.55 -26.01 -38.38
CA ARG A 1 27.95 -26.01 -37.90
C ARG A 1 28.21 -24.88 -36.91
N GLU A 2 27.62 -23.69 -37.07
CA GLU A 2 27.77 -22.58 -36.11
C GLU A 2 27.01 -22.79 -34.79
N LEU A 3 25.79 -23.33 -34.83
CA LEU A 3 24.97 -23.56 -33.62
C LEU A 3 25.59 -24.60 -32.66
N SER A 4 26.26 -25.61 -33.21
CA SER A 4 26.99 -26.60 -32.44
C SER A 4 28.25 -26.03 -31.80
N SER A 5 28.97 -25.14 -32.49
CA SER A 5 30.12 -24.41 -31.90
C SER A 5 29.69 -23.43 -30.79
N TYR A 6 28.50 -22.84 -30.92
CA TYR A 6 27.93 -21.93 -29.91
C TYR A 6 27.56 -22.66 -28.60
N LEU A 7 27.12 -23.92 -28.70
CA LEU A 7 26.76 -24.73 -27.53
C LEU A 7 27.98 -25.43 -26.89
N SER A 8 29.04 -25.67 -27.66
CA SER A 8 30.20 -26.46 -27.19
C SER A 8 31.18 -25.67 -26.32
N LYS A 9 31.07 -24.34 -26.20
CA LYS A 9 31.93 -23.50 -25.32
C LYS A 9 33.44 -23.75 -25.50
N GLU A 10 33.88 -24.20 -26.66
CA GLU A 10 35.29 -24.42 -26.95
C GLU A 10 35.89 -23.11 -27.47
N GLY A 11 36.58 -22.37 -26.59
CA GLY A 11 37.53 -21.33 -26.99
C GLY A 11 37.31 -19.92 -26.46
N ASP A 12 36.25 -19.65 -25.69
CA ASP A 12 36.04 -18.35 -25.08
C ASP A 12 36.21 -18.48 -23.56
N ASP A 13 37.19 -17.77 -23.01
CA ASP A 13 37.49 -17.69 -21.57
C ASP A 13 36.41 -16.82 -20.89
N TRP A 14 35.14 -17.20 -21.11
CA TRP A 14 33.97 -16.43 -20.71
C TRP A 14 33.78 -16.58 -19.21
N VAL A 15 34.45 -15.71 -18.45
CA VAL A 15 34.17 -15.54 -17.03
C VAL A 15 32.71 -15.13 -16.91
N PRO A 16 31.86 -15.94 -16.25
CA PRO A 16 30.48 -15.57 -16.09
C PRO A 16 30.36 -14.22 -15.40
N LEU A 17 29.64 -13.29 -16.04
CA LEU A 17 29.37 -11.98 -15.47
C LEU A 17 28.81 -12.21 -14.06
N PRO A 18 29.57 -11.91 -12.99
CA PRO A 18 29.21 -12.46 -11.69
C PRO A 18 27.89 -11.82 -11.26
N GLN A 19 26.99 -12.66 -10.73
CA GLN A 19 25.61 -12.28 -10.45
C GLN A 19 25.52 -11.03 -9.55
N ASP A 20 26.51 -10.83 -8.68
CA ASP A 20 26.60 -9.70 -7.77
C ASP A 20 26.76 -8.37 -8.51
N TYR A 21 27.46 -8.32 -9.64
CA TYR A 21 27.58 -7.11 -10.46
C TYR A 21 26.27 -6.76 -11.14
N LEU A 22 25.56 -7.76 -11.67
CA LEU A 22 24.21 -7.56 -12.23
C LEU A 22 23.23 -7.08 -11.17
N HIS A 23 23.35 -7.61 -9.94
CA HIS A 23 22.52 -7.19 -8.82
C HIS A 23 22.82 -5.74 -8.41
N ALA A 24 24.10 -5.37 -8.29
CA ALA A 24 24.51 -4.00 -7.99
C ALA A 24 23.96 -3.00 -9.02
N LEU A 25 24.02 -3.35 -10.32
CA LEU A 25 23.44 -2.52 -11.37
C LEU A 25 21.90 -2.45 -11.28
N ASP A 26 21.19 -3.56 -10.99
CA ASP A 26 19.73 -3.55 -10.80
C ASP A 26 19.32 -2.69 -9.60
N VAL A 27 20.13 -2.62 -8.54
CA VAL A 27 19.94 -1.72 -7.39
C VAL A 27 20.07 -0.26 -7.80
N VAL A 28 21.17 0.10 -8.48
CA VAL A 28 21.43 1.48 -8.94
C VAL A 28 20.31 1.97 -9.88
N LEU A 29 19.88 1.13 -10.83
CA LEU A 29 18.80 1.48 -11.76
C LEU A 29 17.44 1.70 -11.08
N ARG A 30 17.25 1.17 -9.86
CA ARG A 30 16.02 1.33 -9.09
C ARG A 30 16.04 2.47 -8.10
N GLU A 31 17.21 2.99 -7.74
CA GLU A 31 17.37 3.97 -6.67
C GLU A 31 16.52 5.24 -6.91
N SER A 32 16.67 5.87 -8.08
CA SER A 32 15.94 7.10 -8.43
C SER A 32 14.41 6.93 -8.50
N PRO A 33 13.87 5.89 -9.17
CA PRO A 33 12.42 5.66 -9.19
C PRO A 33 11.80 5.35 -7.82
N MET A 34 12.53 4.75 -6.88
CA MET A 34 11.97 4.35 -5.58
C MET A 34 11.52 5.52 -4.69
N GLU A 35 12.03 6.73 -4.92
CA GLU A 35 11.58 7.92 -4.18
C GLU A 35 10.14 8.34 -4.53
N LYS A 36 9.72 8.07 -5.77
CA LYS A 36 8.46 8.59 -6.35
C LYS A 36 7.48 7.49 -6.76
N CYS A 37 7.89 6.23 -6.64
CA CYS A 37 7.12 5.08 -7.07
C CYS A 37 6.89 4.09 -5.93
N ILE A 38 5.77 3.40 -5.98
CA ILE A 38 5.50 2.23 -5.17
C ILE A 38 6.13 1.03 -5.87
N SER A 39 7.11 0.40 -5.23
CA SER A 39 7.74 -0.82 -5.73
C SER A 39 6.94 -2.06 -5.34
N VAL A 40 6.65 -2.92 -6.33
CA VAL A 40 6.05 -4.24 -6.13
C VAL A 40 6.83 -5.24 -6.97
N GLY A 41 7.65 -6.07 -6.30
CA GLY A 41 8.55 -6.99 -6.99
C GLY A 41 9.59 -6.26 -7.85
N ARG A 42 9.51 -6.44 -9.17
CA ARG A 42 10.38 -5.74 -10.14
C ARG A 42 9.68 -4.61 -10.89
N SER A 43 8.45 -4.29 -10.49
CA SER A 43 7.64 -3.25 -11.10
C SER A 43 7.56 -2.02 -10.19
N LEU A 44 7.37 -0.87 -10.81
CA LEU A 44 7.28 0.43 -10.16
C LEU A 44 6.01 1.13 -10.64
N TYR A 45 5.22 1.65 -9.70
CA TYR A 45 3.92 2.27 -9.99
C TYR A 45 3.85 3.67 -9.41
N SER A 46 3.21 4.61 -10.10
CA SER A 46 3.01 5.95 -9.57
C SER A 46 1.75 6.60 -10.12
N SER A 47 1.09 7.43 -9.31
CA SER A 47 -0.04 8.25 -9.77
C SER A 47 0.38 9.30 -10.80
N SER A 48 1.65 9.69 -10.84
CA SER A 48 2.16 10.61 -11.87
C SER A 48 2.26 9.97 -13.25
N MET A 49 2.25 8.63 -13.36
CA MET A 49 2.39 7.89 -14.61
C MET A 49 1.06 7.76 -15.36
N GLY A 50 0.39 8.89 -15.63
CA GLY A 50 -0.90 8.91 -16.33
C GLY A 50 -2.12 8.80 -15.41
N GLY A 51 -1.97 9.20 -14.15
CA GLY A 51 -3.07 9.35 -13.20
C GLY A 51 -3.46 8.05 -12.48
N THR A 52 -4.46 8.18 -11.61
CA THR A 52 -5.13 7.07 -10.95
C THR A 52 -6.50 6.84 -11.58
N LYS A 53 -6.90 5.59 -11.80
CA LYS A 53 -8.26 5.26 -12.27
C LYS A 53 -9.00 4.47 -11.20
N GLU A 54 -10.14 4.95 -10.74
CA GLU A 54 -11.00 4.17 -9.85
C GLU A 54 -11.49 2.89 -10.54
N ILE A 55 -11.33 1.76 -9.85
CA ILE A 55 -11.77 0.43 -10.32
C ILE A 55 -12.86 -0.17 -9.42
N GLY A 56 -13.40 0.63 -8.48
CA GLY A 56 -14.48 0.27 -7.58
C GLY A 56 -14.02 -0.23 -6.20
N GLY A 57 -14.93 -0.19 -5.22
CA GLY A 57 -14.70 -0.76 -3.88
C GLY A 57 -13.56 -0.10 -3.08
N GLY A 58 -13.23 1.16 -3.38
CA GLY A 58 -12.10 1.86 -2.78
C GLY A 58 -10.73 1.42 -3.32
N ALA A 59 -10.70 0.81 -4.51
CA ALA A 59 -9.47 0.46 -5.21
C ALA A 59 -9.26 1.35 -6.45
N VAL A 60 -7.99 1.60 -6.75
CA VAL A 60 -7.53 2.35 -7.94
C VAL A 60 -6.53 1.52 -8.73
N GLY A 61 -6.57 1.62 -10.05
CA GLY A 61 -5.51 1.18 -10.92
C GLY A 61 -4.41 2.25 -10.99
N LEU A 62 -3.17 1.84 -10.70
CA LEU A 62 -1.98 2.64 -10.98
C LEU A 62 -1.22 2.05 -12.15
N ARG A 63 -0.75 2.93 -13.03
CA ARG A 63 0.16 2.60 -14.11
C ARG A 63 1.59 2.60 -13.60
N GLY A 64 2.42 1.86 -14.30
CA GLY A 64 3.79 1.60 -13.94
C GLY A 64 4.54 0.90 -15.05
N PHE A 65 5.71 0.40 -14.71
CA PHE A 65 6.51 -0.42 -15.61
C PHE A 65 7.23 -1.51 -14.84
N PHE A 66 7.37 -2.66 -15.47
CA PHE A 66 8.30 -3.69 -15.07
C PHE A 66 9.69 -3.32 -15.57
N GLN A 67 10.73 -3.55 -14.76
CA GLN A 67 12.11 -3.44 -15.24
C GLN A 67 13.02 -4.59 -14.78
N SER A 68 13.84 -5.08 -15.70
CA SER A 68 14.90 -6.05 -15.39
C SER A 68 16.14 -5.86 -16.25
N LEU A 69 17.31 -5.82 -15.62
CA LEU A 69 18.57 -5.95 -16.34
C LEU A 69 18.82 -7.42 -16.72
N ARG A 70 19.22 -7.67 -17.96
CA ARG A 70 19.44 -9.02 -18.52
C ARG A 70 20.77 -9.09 -19.27
N PRO A 71 21.65 -10.06 -18.96
CA PRO A 71 22.79 -10.34 -19.82
C PRO A 71 22.32 -11.02 -21.11
N THR A 72 22.85 -10.54 -22.24
CA THR A 72 22.60 -11.09 -23.58
C THR A 72 23.94 -11.30 -24.29
N GLN A 73 23.96 -12.00 -25.43
CA GLN A 73 25.18 -12.13 -26.25
C GLN A 73 25.72 -10.78 -26.74
N GLN A 74 24.85 -9.77 -26.88
CA GLN A 74 25.21 -8.42 -27.34
C GLN A 74 25.54 -7.47 -26.18
N GLY A 75 25.67 -7.99 -24.96
CA GLY A 75 25.90 -7.21 -23.75
C GLY A 75 24.65 -7.10 -22.86
N LEU A 76 24.65 -6.08 -21.99
CA LEU A 76 23.55 -5.87 -21.04
C LEU A 76 22.37 -5.19 -21.71
N ALA A 77 21.18 -5.75 -21.54
CA ALA A 77 19.93 -5.17 -21.99
C ALA A 77 19.02 -4.84 -20.80
N LEU A 78 18.41 -3.66 -20.83
CA LEU A 78 17.34 -3.30 -19.91
C LEU A 78 15.99 -3.69 -20.54
N ASN A 79 15.35 -4.72 -19.99
CA ASN A 79 13.99 -5.09 -20.37
C ASN A 79 12.99 -4.24 -19.59
N VAL A 80 12.14 -3.50 -20.31
CA VAL A 80 11.10 -2.63 -19.77
C VAL A 80 9.77 -2.98 -20.43
N ASP A 81 8.72 -3.12 -19.61
CA ASP A 81 7.36 -3.36 -20.11
C ASP A 81 6.34 -2.53 -19.32
N PHE A 82 5.26 -2.11 -19.99
CA PHE A 82 4.17 -1.38 -19.36
C PHE A 82 3.40 -2.28 -18.39
N SER A 83 3.03 -1.74 -17.23
CA SER A 83 2.27 -2.50 -16.23
C SER A 83 1.18 -1.65 -15.59
N VAL A 84 0.07 -2.30 -15.22
CA VAL A 84 -0.99 -1.71 -14.41
C VAL A 84 -1.33 -2.68 -13.28
N THR A 85 -1.46 -2.17 -12.06
CA THR A 85 -1.90 -2.99 -10.93
C THR A 85 -2.85 -2.22 -10.01
N ALA A 86 -3.62 -2.97 -9.23
CA ALA A 86 -4.61 -2.44 -8.30
C ALA A 86 -3.98 -2.09 -6.96
N PHE A 87 -4.33 -0.92 -6.43
CA PHE A 87 -3.96 -0.44 -5.11
C PHE A 87 -5.19 0.01 -4.33
N HIS A 88 -5.08 0.05 -3.00
CA HIS A 88 -6.06 0.77 -2.19
C HIS A 88 -5.96 2.27 -2.49
N GLU A 89 -7.11 2.90 -2.67
CA GLU A 89 -7.19 4.34 -2.82
C GLU A 89 -6.73 5.03 -1.53
N SER A 90 -5.91 6.07 -1.67
CA SER A 90 -5.39 6.84 -0.53
C SER A 90 -6.44 7.86 -0.05
N VAL A 91 -7.49 7.37 0.60
CA VAL A 91 -8.59 8.18 1.16
C VAL A 91 -8.80 7.89 2.65
N GLY A 92 -9.62 8.70 3.32
CA GLY A 92 -10.00 8.46 4.71
C GLY A 92 -10.74 7.13 4.89
N VAL A 93 -10.60 6.50 6.06
CA VAL A 93 -11.19 5.19 6.38
C VAL A 93 -12.72 5.21 6.21
N ILE A 94 -13.39 6.30 6.59
CA ILE A 94 -14.84 6.42 6.43
C ILE A 94 -15.23 6.43 4.94
N PRO A 95 -14.77 7.37 4.08
CA PRO A 95 -15.02 7.31 2.64
C PRO A 95 -14.67 5.97 1.98
N TYR A 96 -13.54 5.38 2.40
CA TYR A 96 -13.12 4.05 1.93
C TYR A 96 -14.18 2.98 2.20
N LEU A 97 -14.70 2.93 3.43
CA LEU A 97 -15.76 2.01 3.82
C LEU A 97 -17.07 2.28 3.08
N GLN A 98 -17.43 3.55 2.83
CA GLN A 98 -18.63 3.90 2.05
C GLN A 98 -18.53 3.44 0.59
N LYS A 99 -17.33 3.49 0.00
CA LYS A 99 -17.07 2.95 -1.35
C LYS A 99 -17.12 1.42 -1.38
N ARG A 100 -16.70 0.76 -0.29
CA ARG A 100 -16.52 -0.70 -0.24
C ARG A 100 -17.74 -1.47 0.28
N LEU A 101 -18.56 -0.86 1.13
CA LEU A 101 -19.68 -1.51 1.81
C LEU A 101 -20.97 -0.71 1.58
N GLU A 102 -21.93 -1.31 0.88
CA GLU A 102 -23.15 -0.63 0.43
C GLU A 102 -23.99 -0.08 1.59
N PHE A 103 -24.08 -0.83 2.70
CA PHE A 103 -24.83 -0.42 3.90
C PHE A 103 -24.21 0.77 4.66
N LEU A 104 -23.03 1.25 4.25
CA LEU A 104 -22.39 2.46 4.78
C LEU A 104 -22.47 3.65 3.81
N ARG A 105 -23.07 3.51 2.62
CA ARG A 105 -23.14 4.62 1.65
C ARG A 105 -23.83 5.86 2.23
N ASP A 106 -24.83 5.69 3.07
CA ASP A 106 -25.59 6.76 3.72
C ASP A 106 -25.16 7.05 5.17
N LEU A 107 -23.95 6.62 5.57
CA LEU A 107 -23.44 6.82 6.94
C LEU A 107 -23.46 8.29 7.38
N SER A 108 -23.24 9.24 6.47
CA SER A 108 -23.33 10.68 6.76
C SER A 108 -24.71 11.13 7.24
N GLN A 109 -25.78 10.42 6.85
CA GLN A 109 -27.16 10.68 7.24
C GLN A 109 -27.57 9.89 8.50
N ARG A 110 -26.80 8.84 8.87
CA ARG A 110 -27.11 7.92 9.98
C ARG A 110 -25.98 7.85 11.02
N LYS A 111 -25.43 8.99 11.42
CA LYS A 111 -24.25 9.06 12.31
C LYS A 111 -24.42 8.34 13.66
N THR A 112 -25.63 8.32 14.21
CA THR A 112 -25.91 7.72 15.53
C THR A 112 -26.20 6.22 15.48
N ARG A 113 -26.25 5.62 14.29
CA ARG A 113 -26.58 4.21 14.12
C ARG A 113 -25.34 3.34 14.39
N GLY A 114 -25.41 2.51 15.43
CA GLY A 114 -24.42 1.46 15.65
C GLY A 114 -24.44 0.36 14.58
N LEU A 115 -23.28 -0.25 14.33
CA LEU A 115 -23.15 -1.42 13.47
C LEU A 115 -23.81 -2.64 14.13
N THR A 116 -24.56 -3.42 13.36
CA THR A 116 -24.97 -4.76 13.80
C THR A 116 -23.76 -5.69 13.89
N GLY A 117 -23.86 -6.80 14.62
CA GLY A 117 -22.76 -7.77 14.74
C GLY A 117 -22.30 -8.35 13.39
N LYS A 118 -23.20 -8.45 12.41
CA LYS A 118 -22.84 -8.88 11.03
C LYS A 118 -22.08 -7.78 10.30
N GLU A 119 -22.58 -6.56 10.32
CA GLU A 119 -21.93 -5.40 9.67
C GLU A 119 -20.54 -5.14 10.25
N LYS A 120 -20.38 -5.26 11.57
CA LYS A 120 -19.09 -5.12 12.26
C LYS A 120 -18.06 -6.11 11.71
N LYS A 121 -18.44 -7.37 11.50
CA LYS A 121 -17.55 -8.40 10.91
C LYS A 121 -17.16 -8.06 9.47
N GLU A 122 -18.08 -7.53 8.66
CA GLU A 122 -17.78 -7.10 7.29
C GLU A 122 -16.85 -5.88 7.25
N VAL A 123 -17.05 -4.90 8.14
CA VAL A 123 -16.14 -3.75 8.29
C VAL A 123 -14.75 -4.22 8.72
N GLU A 124 -14.67 -5.10 9.71
CA GLU A 124 -13.39 -5.64 10.16
C GLU A 124 -12.69 -6.41 9.04
N LYS A 125 -13.40 -7.26 8.31
CA LYS A 125 -12.86 -7.99 7.15
C LYS A 125 -12.37 -7.04 6.05
N ALA A 126 -13.08 -5.93 5.82
CA ALA A 126 -12.67 -4.94 4.83
C ALA A 126 -11.37 -4.21 5.24
N LEU A 127 -11.19 -3.91 6.53
CA LEU A 127 -10.03 -3.15 7.01
C LEU A 127 -8.83 -4.02 7.42
N LYS A 128 -9.06 -5.30 7.76
CA LYS A 128 -8.02 -6.19 8.26
C LYS A 128 -6.81 -6.17 7.34
N ASN A 129 -5.63 -6.01 7.95
CA ASN A 129 -4.34 -5.95 7.28
C ASN A 129 -4.07 -4.72 6.40
N ILE A 130 -5.01 -3.78 6.26
CA ILE A 130 -4.76 -2.51 5.58
C ILE A 130 -3.87 -1.64 6.46
N ARG A 131 -2.92 -0.94 5.82
CA ARG A 131 -2.10 0.09 6.49
C ARG A 131 -2.82 1.43 6.43
N VAL A 132 -2.98 2.07 7.58
CA VAL A 132 -3.57 3.40 7.75
C VAL A 132 -2.56 4.34 8.38
N PHE A 133 -2.77 5.65 8.22
CA PHE A 133 -2.03 6.68 8.94
C PHE A 133 -3.04 7.59 9.64
N VAL A 134 -2.56 8.31 10.65
CA VAL A 134 -3.39 9.22 11.43
C VAL A 134 -3.24 10.64 10.91
N CYS A 135 -4.32 11.40 10.89
CA CYS A 135 -4.33 12.81 10.45
C CYS A 135 -4.34 13.81 11.62
N HIS A 136 -4.46 13.35 12.87
CA HIS A 136 -4.52 14.23 14.05
C HIS A 136 -3.13 14.59 14.62
N ARG A 137 -2.04 14.06 14.04
CA ARG A 137 -0.64 14.33 14.43
C ARG A 137 0.23 14.47 13.19
N GLU A 138 1.26 15.29 13.28
CA GLU A 138 2.32 15.35 12.27
C GLU A 138 3.26 14.15 12.43
N THR A 139 2.98 13.06 11.71
CA THR A 139 3.78 11.84 11.75
C THR A 139 3.72 11.08 10.44
N VAL A 140 4.84 10.43 10.07
CA VAL A 140 4.90 9.48 8.95
C VAL A 140 4.56 8.05 9.38
N GLN A 141 4.25 7.84 10.66
CA GLN A 141 3.95 6.53 11.22
C GLN A 141 2.68 5.94 10.60
N ARG A 142 2.78 4.66 10.22
CA ARG A 142 1.68 3.87 9.68
C ARG A 142 1.34 2.73 10.63
N TYR A 143 0.05 2.42 10.72
CA TYR A 143 -0.50 1.38 11.58
C TYR A 143 -1.19 0.33 10.71
N ARG A 144 -1.16 -0.93 11.11
CA ARG A 144 -1.91 -2.01 10.45
C ARG A 144 -3.16 -2.30 11.26
N VAL A 145 -4.32 -2.30 10.62
CA VAL A 145 -5.59 -2.60 11.30
C VAL A 145 -5.65 -4.10 11.59
N TYR A 146 -5.77 -4.45 12.87
CA TYR A 146 -5.88 -5.83 13.34
C TYR A 146 -7.35 -6.25 13.49
N SER A 147 -8.11 -5.49 14.28
CA SER A 147 -9.54 -5.70 14.55
C SER A 147 -10.20 -4.37 14.93
N LEU A 148 -11.53 -4.39 15.08
CA LEU A 148 -12.27 -3.29 15.68
C LEU A 148 -12.36 -3.48 17.20
N THR A 149 -12.57 -2.38 17.94
CA THR A 149 -12.91 -2.43 19.38
C THR A 149 -14.29 -3.06 19.57
N GLU A 150 -14.53 -3.65 20.74
CA GLU A 150 -15.85 -4.21 21.08
C GLU A 150 -16.90 -3.10 21.24
N GLU A 151 -16.55 -2.08 22.00
CA GLU A 151 -17.39 -0.93 22.34
C GLU A 151 -17.38 0.13 21.23
N ALA A 152 -18.47 0.90 21.17
CA ALA A 152 -18.57 2.08 20.31
C ALA A 152 -17.63 3.20 20.79
N THR A 153 -17.24 4.08 19.88
CA THR A 153 -16.30 5.19 20.13
C THR A 153 -16.68 6.03 21.35
N ASP A 154 -17.98 6.30 21.51
CA ASP A 154 -18.51 7.06 22.64
C ASP A 154 -18.30 6.37 23.99
N ASN A 155 -18.30 5.04 24.05
CA ASN A 155 -18.19 4.32 25.31
C ASN A 155 -16.76 3.81 25.58
N LEU A 156 -15.82 4.09 24.69
CA LEU A 156 -14.46 3.56 24.79
C LEU A 156 -13.63 4.33 25.83
N TRP A 157 -13.04 3.59 26.76
CA TRP A 157 -12.09 4.08 27.76
C TRP A 157 -10.71 3.45 27.56
N PHE A 158 -9.67 4.20 27.89
CA PHE A 158 -8.31 3.68 27.88
C PHE A 158 -7.48 4.34 28.99
N ARG A 159 -6.44 3.65 29.45
CA ARG A 159 -5.46 4.20 30.39
C ARG A 159 -4.36 4.91 29.60
N ASP A 160 -4.08 6.15 29.95
CA ASP A 160 -2.95 6.89 29.40
C ASP A 160 -1.60 6.44 30.00
N ARG A 161 -0.52 7.12 29.61
CA ARG A 161 0.83 6.82 30.09
C ARG A 161 1.01 7.07 31.58
N ASP A 162 0.23 7.98 32.16
CA ASP A 162 0.25 8.33 33.57
C ASP A 162 -0.70 7.43 34.39
N GLY A 163 -1.35 6.47 33.73
CA GLY A 163 -2.26 5.50 34.34
C GLY A 163 -3.67 6.02 34.58
N LYS A 164 -3.98 7.26 34.15
CA LYS A 164 -5.29 7.89 34.26
C LYS A 164 -6.23 7.29 33.22
N ASN A 165 -7.46 7.00 33.64
CA ASN A 165 -8.48 6.48 32.75
C ASN A 165 -9.18 7.64 32.02
N LEU A 166 -9.13 7.64 30.69
CA LEU A 166 -9.68 8.68 29.84
C LEU A 166 -10.70 8.10 28.87
N ARG A 167 -11.77 8.86 28.63
CA ARG A 167 -12.73 8.57 27.57
C ARG A 167 -12.12 9.00 26.24
N LEU A 168 -12.20 8.14 25.22
CA LEU A 168 -11.57 8.37 23.92
C LEU A 168 -11.99 9.72 23.30
N VAL A 169 -13.29 10.01 23.28
CA VAL A 169 -13.84 11.24 22.69
C VAL A 169 -13.29 12.48 23.39
N ASN A 170 -13.23 12.48 24.72
CA ASN A 170 -12.68 13.59 25.50
C ASN A 170 -11.18 13.75 25.23
N TYR A 171 -10.43 12.65 25.18
CA TYR A 171 -9.00 12.71 24.86
C TYR A 171 -8.73 13.38 23.52
N PHE A 172 -9.48 13.02 22.46
CA PHE A 172 -9.31 13.66 21.15
C PHE A 172 -9.72 15.14 21.15
N LYS A 173 -10.77 15.49 21.90
CA LYS A 173 -11.21 16.88 22.04
C LYS A 173 -10.20 17.72 22.82
N ASP A 174 -9.73 17.24 23.96
CA ASP A 174 -8.88 18.01 24.88
C ASP A 174 -7.43 18.13 24.34
N HIS A 175 -6.89 17.07 23.74
CA HIS A 175 -5.49 17.06 23.29
C HIS A 175 -5.30 17.53 21.84
N TYR A 176 -6.30 17.38 20.98
CA TYR A 176 -6.18 17.70 19.55
C TYR A 176 -7.24 18.69 19.05
N ASN A 177 -8.14 19.18 19.92
CA ASN A 177 -9.30 19.98 19.54
C ASN A 177 -10.10 19.33 18.40
N TYR A 178 -10.23 17.99 18.44
CA TYR A 178 -10.86 17.22 17.38
C TYR A 178 -12.18 16.60 17.85
N ASP A 179 -13.29 17.03 17.27
CA ASP A 179 -14.63 16.48 17.53
C ASP A 179 -14.89 15.24 16.67
N ILE A 180 -14.91 14.07 17.32
CA ILE A 180 -15.24 12.80 16.67
C ILE A 180 -16.69 12.84 16.14
N GLN A 181 -16.88 12.37 14.91
CA GLN A 181 -18.16 12.47 14.18
C GLN A 181 -18.95 11.16 14.08
N PHE A 182 -18.29 10.00 14.28
CA PHE A 182 -18.82 8.65 14.08
C PHE A 182 -18.33 7.69 15.16
#